data_AF-A0A6N9EJH6-F1
#
_entry.id   AF-A0A6N9EJH6-F1
#
_cell.length_a   1.000
_cell.length_b   1.000
_cell.length_c   1.000
_cell.angle_alpha   90.00
_cell.angle_beta   90.00
_cell.angle_gamma   90.00
#
_symmetry.space_group_name_H-M   'P 1'
#
loop_
_entity.id
_entity.type
_entity.pdbx_description
1 polymer ?
#
loop_
_entity_poly.entity_id
_entity_poly.type
_entity_poly.pdbx_seq_one_letter_code
_entity_poly.pdbx_strand_id
1 'polypeptide(L)'
;MKMPHPVPYQGSKRKLAPIIGRYLPQGISTFYEPFAGSAAMTIYAAYHRRASRFVIGDSFEPIVRLLRAIVNEPEKTANQYKILWKGKRDENNEYFNSIRDRCNKKQHHVDLLYLICRCVKNAIRFNKSGHFTQSVDKRRLGMRPDKMLSAILGVSSILQGRVEFRVGDWLETTADARPVNFLYMVDHCARALGRYVLTQSKNSWIHTSAWHDSAQGQKTRQRRLFKPSVHFS
;
A
#
# COMPACT_ATOMS: atom_id res chain seq x y z
N MET A 1 8.36 0.25 -20.25
CA MET A 1 8.95 0.58 -18.92
C MET A 1 8.55 -0.53 -17.93
N LYS A 2 9.38 -0.87 -16.93
CA LYS A 2 8.99 -1.84 -15.89
C LYS A 2 8.22 -1.11 -14.79
N MET A 3 7.11 -1.67 -14.30
CA MET A 3 6.29 -1.02 -13.26
C MET A 3 7.13 -0.70 -12.01
N PRO A 4 7.16 0.59 -11.58
CA PRO A 4 8.06 1.04 -10.54
C PRO A 4 7.51 0.66 -9.16
N HIS A 5 8.34 0.10 -8.28
CA HIS A 5 7.98 0.02 -6.86
C HIS A 5 9.22 0.20 -5.97
N PRO A 6 9.29 1.32 -5.24
CA PRO A 6 10.42 1.66 -4.38
C PRO A 6 10.34 0.99 -2.99
N VAL A 7 9.15 0.67 -2.48
CA VAL A 7 8.96 0.13 -1.12
C VAL A 7 8.81 -1.40 -1.16
N PRO A 8 9.80 -2.18 -0.69
CA PRO A 8 9.67 -3.62 -0.58
C PRO A 8 8.91 -3.98 0.71
N TYR A 9 7.59 -4.01 0.65
CA TYR A 9 6.71 -4.19 1.81
C TYR A 9 6.24 -5.65 1.95
N GLN A 10 6.26 -6.20 3.16
CA GLN A 10 5.72 -7.54 3.41
C GLN A 10 4.20 -7.56 3.14
N GLY A 11 3.72 -8.57 2.42
CA GLY A 11 2.31 -8.66 2.03
C GLY A 11 1.93 -7.78 0.83
N SER A 12 2.91 -7.10 0.21
CA SER A 12 2.71 -6.31 -1.02
C SER A 12 2.07 -7.16 -2.11
N LYS A 13 1.01 -6.62 -2.71
CA LYS A 13 0.27 -7.26 -3.80
C LYS A 13 0.93 -7.07 -5.16
N ARG A 14 2.18 -6.59 -5.25
CA ARG A 14 2.90 -6.35 -6.51
C ARG A 14 2.84 -7.50 -7.51
N LYS A 15 2.99 -8.75 -7.06
CA LYS A 15 2.92 -9.94 -7.93
C LYS A 15 1.48 -10.29 -8.34
N LEU A 16 0.51 -9.97 -7.48
CA LEU A 16 -0.91 -10.23 -7.71
C LEU A 16 -1.60 -9.10 -8.49
N ALA A 17 -1.01 -7.89 -8.51
CA ALA A 17 -1.61 -6.72 -9.13
C ALA A 17 -1.97 -6.92 -10.61
N PRO A 18 -1.17 -7.60 -11.46
CA PRO A 18 -1.59 -7.93 -12.82
C PRO A 18 -2.79 -8.87 -12.93
N ILE A 19 -3.02 -9.73 -11.93
CA ILE A 19 -4.15 -10.66 -11.88
C ILE A 19 -5.40 -9.92 -11.41
N ILE A 20 -5.31 -9.25 -10.26
CA ILE A 20 -6.39 -8.44 -9.68
C ILE A 20 -6.80 -7.33 -10.66
N GLY A 21 -5.82 -6.75 -11.33
CA GLY A 21 -5.97 -5.68 -12.30
C GLY A 21 -6.88 -5.99 -13.48
N ARG A 22 -7.10 -7.28 -13.81
CA ARG A 22 -8.03 -7.71 -14.86
C ARG A 22 -9.49 -7.44 -14.50
N TYR A 23 -9.79 -7.36 -13.21
CA TYR A 23 -11.13 -7.13 -12.68
C TYR A 23 -11.42 -5.65 -12.41
N LEU A 24 -10.44 -4.76 -12.64
CA LEU A 24 -10.65 -3.34 -12.49
C LEU A 24 -11.47 -2.80 -13.67
N PRO A 25 -12.57 -2.07 -13.41
CA PRO A 25 -13.29 -1.39 -14.48
C PRO A 25 -12.41 -0.33 -15.17
N GLN A 26 -12.81 0.07 -16.37
CA GLN A 26 -12.22 1.22 -17.04
C GLN A 26 -12.91 2.51 -16.57
N GLY A 27 -12.23 3.65 -16.70
CA GLY A 27 -12.85 4.96 -16.44
C GLY A 27 -13.18 5.24 -14.97
N ILE A 28 -12.43 4.68 -14.02
CA ILE A 28 -12.64 4.94 -12.59
C ILE A 28 -12.40 6.42 -12.31
N SER A 29 -13.35 7.10 -11.68
CA SER A 29 -13.17 8.52 -11.33
C SER A 29 -12.07 8.67 -10.26
N THR A 30 -12.22 7.97 -9.14
CA THR A 30 -11.25 7.94 -8.05
C THR A 30 -11.03 6.50 -7.57
N PHE A 31 -9.77 6.07 -7.47
CA PHE A 31 -9.38 4.78 -6.91
C PHE A 31 -8.93 4.95 -5.46
N TYR A 32 -9.61 4.27 -4.55
CA TYR A 32 -9.32 4.27 -3.11
C TYR A 32 -8.59 2.98 -2.72
N GLU A 33 -7.47 3.12 -2.02
CA GLU A 33 -6.72 2.03 -1.39
C GLU A 33 -6.47 2.40 0.08
N PRO A 34 -7.41 2.11 1.01
CA PRO A 34 -7.30 2.49 2.43
C PRO A 34 -6.38 1.60 3.26
N PHE A 35 -5.84 0.53 2.66
CA PHE A 35 -4.86 -0.37 3.25
C PHE A 35 -3.62 -0.44 2.35
N ALA A 36 -3.02 0.73 2.08
CA ALA A 36 -2.04 0.89 1.02
C ALA A 36 -0.78 0.04 1.21
N GLY A 37 -0.17 0.06 2.40
CA GLY A 37 1.18 -0.49 2.59
C GLY A 37 2.16 0.04 1.52
N SER A 38 2.54 -0.80 0.55
CA SER A 38 3.37 -0.37 -0.60
C SER A 38 2.62 0.37 -1.72
N ALA A 39 1.30 0.58 -1.61
CA ALA A 39 0.41 1.11 -2.64
C ALA A 39 0.50 0.34 -3.97
N ALA A 40 0.62 -0.99 -3.91
CA ALA A 40 0.91 -1.80 -5.08
C ALA A 40 -0.23 -1.77 -6.11
N MET A 41 -1.49 -1.70 -5.66
CA MET A 41 -2.63 -1.62 -6.56
C MET A 41 -2.84 -0.20 -7.10
N THR A 42 -2.62 0.84 -6.30
CA THR A 42 -2.63 2.23 -6.77
C THR A 42 -1.59 2.45 -7.86
N ILE A 43 -0.35 1.97 -7.65
CA ILE A 43 0.71 2.04 -8.67
C ILE A 43 0.30 1.31 -9.94
N TYR A 44 -0.27 0.10 -9.82
CA TYR A 44 -0.76 -0.66 -10.97
C TYR A 44 -1.88 0.08 -11.72
N ALA A 45 -2.88 0.56 -11.01
CA ALA A 45 -4.02 1.27 -11.57
C ALA A 45 -3.58 2.57 -12.27
N ALA A 46 -2.63 3.31 -11.70
CA ALA A 46 -2.05 4.50 -12.31
C ALA A 46 -1.23 4.16 -13.56
N TYR A 47 -0.36 3.16 -13.49
CA TYR A 47 0.48 2.72 -14.60
C TYR A 47 -0.36 2.29 -15.81
N HIS A 48 -1.49 1.62 -15.56
CA HIS A 48 -2.44 1.18 -16.60
C HIS A 48 -3.57 2.17 -16.87
N ARG A 49 -3.49 3.42 -16.37
CA ARG A 49 -4.47 4.50 -16.60
C ARG A 49 -5.92 4.07 -16.29
N ARG A 50 -6.13 3.29 -15.24
CA ARG A 50 -7.44 2.75 -14.84
C ARG A 50 -8.33 3.79 -14.15
N ALA A 51 -7.72 4.75 -13.45
CA ALA A 51 -8.43 5.79 -12.73
C ALA A 51 -7.86 7.18 -13.02
N SER A 52 -8.68 8.22 -12.83
CA SER A 52 -8.28 9.63 -12.99
C SER A 52 -7.61 10.20 -11.74
N ARG A 53 -8.16 9.90 -10.55
CA ARG A 53 -7.64 10.31 -9.24
C ARG A 53 -7.41 9.10 -8.34
N PHE A 54 -6.62 9.30 -7.28
CA PHE A 54 -6.25 8.27 -6.32
C PHE A 54 -6.34 8.80 -4.90
N VAL A 55 -6.80 7.96 -3.98
CA VAL A 55 -6.75 8.19 -2.53
C VAL A 55 -5.99 7.04 -1.91
N ILE A 56 -4.82 7.35 -1.36
CA ILE A 56 -3.97 6.41 -0.64
C ILE A 56 -4.23 6.61 0.85
N GLY A 57 -4.79 5.59 1.50
CA GLY A 57 -5.05 5.56 2.93
C GLY A 57 -4.26 4.46 3.62
N ASP A 58 -3.84 4.70 4.86
CA ASP A 58 -3.34 3.67 5.77
C ASP A 58 -3.45 4.19 7.21
N SER A 59 -3.66 3.30 8.18
CA SER A 59 -3.61 3.68 9.60
C SER A 59 -2.17 3.88 10.08
N PHE A 60 -1.19 3.30 9.38
CA PHE A 60 0.21 3.45 9.71
C PHE A 60 0.80 4.74 9.11
N GLU A 61 0.68 5.84 9.84
CA GLU A 61 1.10 7.18 9.38
C GLU A 61 2.49 7.27 8.71
N PRO A 62 3.56 6.65 9.24
CA PRO A 62 4.87 6.72 8.61
C PRO A 62 4.92 6.18 7.17
N ILE A 63 4.09 5.17 6.83
CA ILE A 63 4.04 4.66 5.45
C ILE A 63 3.34 5.67 4.52
N VAL A 64 2.28 6.33 4.98
CA VAL A 64 1.57 7.36 4.22
C VAL A 64 2.49 8.56 3.97
N ARG A 65 3.23 9.00 5.00
CA ARG A 65 4.23 10.08 4.87
C ARG A 65 5.35 9.71 3.89
N LEU A 66 5.82 8.45 3.91
CA LEU A 66 6.81 7.97 2.96
C LEU A 66 6.28 7.98 1.52
N LEU A 67 5.07 7.46 1.29
CA LEU A 67 4.45 7.46 -0.04
C LEU A 67 4.22 8.89 -0.55
N ARG A 68 3.81 9.81 0.33
CA ARG A 68 3.68 11.24 0.02
C ARG A 68 5.00 11.85 -0.43
N ALA A 69 6.09 11.60 0.29
CA ALA A 69 7.42 12.09 -0.06
C ALA A 69 7.91 11.50 -1.40
N ILE A 70 7.67 10.21 -1.63
CA ILE A 70 8.00 9.54 -2.91
C ILE A 70 7.30 10.21 -4.09
N VAL A 71 6.03 10.59 -3.95
CA VAL A 71 5.25 11.18 -5.04
C VAL A 71 5.55 12.68 -5.22
N ASN A 72 5.62 13.44 -4.13
CA ASN A 72 5.66 14.90 -4.17
C ASN A 72 7.08 15.48 -4.11
N GLU A 73 8.05 14.76 -3.53
CA GLU A 73 9.44 15.20 -3.36
C GLU A 73 10.42 14.10 -3.82
N PRO A 74 10.30 13.57 -5.06
CA PRO A 74 10.96 12.33 -5.47
C PRO A 74 12.49 12.42 -5.44
N GLU A 75 13.06 13.52 -5.95
CA GLU A 75 14.53 13.71 -5.99
C GLU A 75 15.12 13.83 -4.59
N LYS A 76 14.50 14.65 -3.74
CA LYS A 76 14.90 14.82 -2.34
C LYS A 76 14.84 13.49 -1.60
N THR A 77 13.75 12.73 -1.76
CA THR A 77 13.58 11.40 -1.16
C THR A 77 14.66 10.42 -1.63
N ALA A 78 14.93 10.36 -2.93
CA ALA A 78 15.95 9.49 -3.50
C ALA A 78 17.37 9.88 -3.06
N ASN A 79 17.67 11.18 -2.98
CA ASN A 79 18.96 11.69 -2.53
C ASN A 79 19.19 11.39 -1.04
N GLN A 80 18.19 11.60 -0.19
CA GLN A 80 18.26 11.21 1.22
C GLN A 80 18.47 9.69 1.35
N TYR A 81 17.74 8.86 0.61
CA TYR A 81 17.96 7.41 0.60
C TYR A 81 19.38 7.05 0.17
N LYS A 82 19.92 7.69 -0.86
CA LYS A 82 21.29 7.48 -1.36
C LYS A 82 22.33 7.79 -0.29
N ILE A 83 22.15 8.86 0.47
CA ILE A 83 23.03 9.22 1.60
C ILE A 83 23.00 8.11 2.66
N LEU A 84 21.81 7.64 3.06
CA LEU A 84 21.68 6.53 4.02
C LEU A 84 22.32 5.24 3.51
N TRP A 85 22.11 4.91 2.23
CA TRP A 85 22.64 3.70 1.62
C TRP A 85 24.18 3.69 1.50
N LYS A 86 24.79 4.88 1.36
CA LYS A 86 26.24 5.09 1.32
C LYS A 86 26.89 5.19 2.70
N GLY A 87 26.11 5.38 3.77
CA GLY A 87 26.62 5.49 5.14
C GLY A 87 27.46 4.28 5.56
N LYS A 88 28.28 4.48 6.60
CA LYS A 88 29.34 3.57 7.09
C LYS A 88 28.99 2.08 6.95
N ARG A 89 29.55 1.45 5.92
CA ARG A 89 29.26 0.05 5.57
C ARG A 89 29.97 -0.95 6.45
N ASP A 90 31.10 -0.56 7.02
CA ASP A 90 32.00 -1.43 7.76
C ASP A 90 31.51 -1.68 9.19
N GLU A 91 30.68 -0.77 9.73
CA GLU A 91 29.99 -0.87 11.04
C GLU A 91 28.49 -1.20 10.86
N ASN A 92 28.17 -2.10 9.93
CA ASN A 92 26.83 -2.31 9.36
C ASN A 92 25.69 -2.41 10.41
N ASN A 93 25.94 -3.02 11.57
CA ASN A 93 24.95 -3.17 12.63
C ASN A 93 24.72 -1.87 13.41
N GLU A 94 25.79 -1.18 13.80
CA GLU A 94 25.71 0.06 14.59
C GLU A 94 25.10 1.18 13.77
N TYR A 95 25.52 1.30 12.51
CA TYR A 95 24.92 2.26 11.60
C TYR A 95 23.42 1.99 11.42
N PHE A 96 23.01 0.75 11.16
CA PHE A 96 21.58 0.40 11.08
C PHE A 96 20.83 0.73 12.38
N ASN A 97 21.39 0.42 13.54
CA ASN A 97 20.77 0.69 14.84
C ASN A 97 20.62 2.19 15.09
N SER A 98 21.62 3.01 14.77
CA SER A 98 21.54 4.47 14.91
C SER A 98 20.44 5.08 14.02
N ILE A 99 20.29 4.58 12.78
CA ILE A 99 19.21 5.00 11.88
C ILE A 99 17.84 4.52 12.42
N ARG A 100 17.76 3.32 13.00
CA ARG A 100 16.54 2.83 13.66
C ARG A 100 16.14 3.72 14.83
N ASP A 101 17.10 4.10 15.67
CA ASP A 101 16.84 4.97 16.82
C ASP A 101 16.41 6.37 16.37
N ARG A 102 17.04 6.91 15.32
CA ARG A 102 16.62 8.17 14.71
C ARG A 102 15.22 8.09 14.11
N CYS A 103 14.90 6.99 13.41
CA CYS A 103 13.58 6.74 12.86
C CYS A 103 12.53 6.68 13.96
N ASN A 104 12.81 6.00 15.07
CA ASN A 104 11.87 5.88 16.19
C ASN A 104 11.67 7.23 16.92
N LYS A 105 12.74 8.01 17.09
CA LYS A 105 12.67 9.32 17.78
C LYS A 105 12.03 10.43 16.93
N LYS A 106 12.34 10.48 15.63
CA LYS A 106 11.94 11.58 14.73
C LYS A 106 10.82 11.21 13.75
N GLN A 107 10.42 9.93 13.70
CA GLN A 107 9.49 9.39 12.71
C GLN A 107 9.88 9.76 11.26
N HIS A 108 11.18 9.74 10.97
CA HIS A 108 11.71 10.17 9.68
C HIS A 108 11.38 9.12 8.59
N HIS A 109 10.52 9.47 7.65
CA HIS A 109 9.94 8.54 6.68
C HIS A 109 10.96 7.96 5.68
N VAL A 110 12.04 8.68 5.35
CA VAL A 110 13.11 8.12 4.50
C VAL A 110 14.02 7.16 5.28
N ASP A 111 14.13 7.33 6.60
CA ASP A 111 14.83 6.35 7.44
C ASP A 111 14.05 5.04 7.44
N LEU A 112 12.72 5.12 7.55
CA LEU A 112 11.85 3.96 7.41
C LEU A 112 12.08 3.24 6.08
N LEU A 113 12.19 3.95 4.95
CA LEU A 113 12.50 3.33 3.65
C LEU A 113 13.84 2.58 3.68
N TYR A 114 14.88 3.19 4.24
CA TYR A 114 16.19 2.53 4.41
C TYR A 114 16.08 1.26 5.27
N LEU A 115 15.41 1.35 6.41
CA LEU A 115 15.21 0.23 7.34
C LEU A 115 14.43 -0.91 6.68
N ILE A 116 13.34 -0.62 5.97
CA ILE A 116 12.55 -1.64 5.25
C ILE A 116 13.40 -2.36 4.20
N CYS A 117 14.27 -1.64 3.49
CA CYS A 117 15.15 -2.23 2.48
C CYS A 117 16.25 -3.12 3.08
N ARG A 118 16.57 -2.95 4.37
CA ARG A 118 17.72 -3.57 5.05
C ARG A 118 17.35 -4.55 6.15
N CYS A 119 16.12 -4.54 6.64
CA CYS A 119 15.72 -5.41 7.74
C CYS A 119 15.50 -6.86 7.26
N VAL A 120 15.57 -7.78 8.22
CA VAL A 120 15.30 -9.20 7.98
C VAL A 120 13.96 -9.39 7.28
N LYS A 121 13.98 -10.10 6.14
CA LYS A 121 12.80 -10.42 5.32
C LYS A 121 12.02 -9.21 4.76
N ASN A 122 12.54 -7.98 4.87
CA ASN A 122 11.78 -6.74 4.62
C ASN A 122 10.47 -6.71 5.44
N ALA A 123 10.48 -7.35 6.61
CA ALA A 123 9.35 -7.40 7.50
C ALA A 123 9.31 -6.13 8.35
N ILE A 124 8.13 -5.55 8.48
CA ILE A 124 7.91 -4.35 9.28
C ILE A 124 7.27 -4.78 10.58
N ARG A 125 7.92 -4.47 11.71
CA ARG A 125 7.43 -4.82 13.03
C ARG A 125 7.61 -3.65 13.98
N PHE A 126 6.50 -3.20 14.54
CA PHE A 126 6.47 -2.20 15.60
C PHE A 126 6.12 -2.84 16.93
N ASN A 127 6.64 -2.29 18.03
CA ASN A 127 6.15 -2.61 19.37
C ASN A 127 4.89 -1.80 19.71
N LYS A 128 4.34 -2.01 20.90
CA LYS A 128 3.15 -1.27 21.39
C LYS A 128 3.34 0.25 21.45
N SER A 129 4.59 0.72 21.53
CA SER A 129 4.95 2.14 21.53
C SER A 129 5.15 2.71 20.12
N GLY A 130 4.90 1.93 19.06
CA GLY A 130 5.08 2.37 17.67
C GLY A 130 6.53 2.40 17.20
N HIS A 131 7.48 1.81 17.94
CA HIS A 131 8.90 1.79 17.57
C HIS A 131 9.22 0.59 16.68
N PHE A 132 9.97 0.83 15.60
CA PHE A 132 10.50 -0.22 14.72
C PHE A 132 11.48 -1.10 15.49
N THR A 133 11.28 -2.42 15.44
CA THR A 133 12.04 -3.37 16.27
C THR A 133 12.82 -4.43 15.48
N GLN A 134 12.86 -4.34 14.15
CA GLN A 134 13.59 -5.33 13.37
C GLN A 134 15.09 -5.10 13.39
N SER A 135 15.81 -6.21 13.23
CA SER A 135 17.27 -6.26 13.11
C SER A 135 17.68 -6.15 11.65
N VAL A 136 18.93 -5.74 11.42
CA VAL A 136 19.55 -5.70 10.10
C VAL A 136 19.67 -7.11 9.51
N ASP A 137 19.43 -7.24 8.22
CA ASP A 137 19.80 -8.44 7.44
C ASP A 137 21.24 -8.25 6.95
N LYS A 138 22.20 -8.95 7.57
CA LYS A 138 23.63 -8.84 7.24
C LYS A 138 23.97 -9.18 5.79
N ARG A 139 23.09 -9.89 5.08
CA ARG A 139 23.31 -10.30 3.68
C ARG A 139 22.78 -9.28 2.68
N ARG A 140 21.90 -8.35 3.10
CA ARG A 140 21.23 -7.40 2.21
C ARG A 140 21.82 -6.02 2.37
N LEU A 141 22.23 -5.43 1.25
CA LEU A 141 22.67 -4.03 1.21
C LEU A 141 21.52 -3.05 0.92
N GLY A 142 20.30 -3.54 0.72
CA GLY A 142 19.17 -2.72 0.26
C GLY A 142 19.19 -2.48 -1.26
N MET A 143 18.20 -1.73 -1.76
CA MET A 143 18.11 -1.41 -3.18
C MET A 143 19.24 -0.44 -3.56
N ARG A 144 19.94 -0.69 -4.68
CA ARG A 144 20.98 0.23 -5.17
C ARG A 144 20.37 1.63 -5.41
N PRO A 145 21.07 2.74 -5.10
CA PRO A 145 20.53 4.09 -5.19
C PRO A 145 19.98 4.46 -6.56
N ASP A 146 20.67 4.09 -7.64
CA ASP A 146 20.22 4.41 -9.00
C ASP A 146 18.90 3.71 -9.34
N LYS A 147 18.75 2.45 -8.90
CA LYS A 147 17.50 1.70 -9.05
C LYS A 147 16.38 2.26 -8.19
N MET A 148 16.70 2.72 -6.97
CA MET A 148 15.73 3.38 -6.09
C MET A 148 15.27 4.70 -6.69
N LEU A 149 16.19 5.52 -7.20
CA LEU A 149 15.90 6.77 -7.89
C LEU A 149 14.95 6.53 -9.07
N SER A 150 15.27 5.59 -9.96
CA SER A 150 14.37 5.26 -11.08
C SER A 150 12.99 4.79 -10.62
N ALA A 151 12.91 4.02 -9.53
CA ALA A 151 11.64 3.56 -8.99
C ALA A 151 10.81 4.68 -8.34
N ILE A 152 11.46 5.60 -7.63
CA ILE A 152 10.79 6.76 -7.01
C ILE A 152 10.29 7.72 -8.09
N LEU A 153 11.15 8.09 -9.04
CA LEU A 153 10.79 8.95 -10.17
C LEU A 153 9.65 8.34 -10.98
N GLY A 154 9.68 7.03 -11.25
CA GLY A 154 8.61 6.36 -11.99
C GLY A 154 7.27 6.33 -11.25
N VAL A 155 7.27 6.24 -9.91
CA VAL A 155 6.02 6.36 -9.13
C VAL A 155 5.51 7.79 -9.14
N SER A 156 6.39 8.77 -8.94
CA SER A 156 6.03 10.18 -8.99
C SER A 156 5.44 10.56 -10.35
N SER A 157 6.06 10.15 -11.46
CA SER A 157 5.59 10.51 -12.81
C SER A 157 4.18 10.03 -13.16
N ILE A 158 3.68 8.98 -12.50
CA ILE A 158 2.33 8.44 -12.75
C ILE A 158 1.27 8.90 -11.73
N LEU A 159 1.69 9.42 -10.57
CA LEU A 159 0.80 9.79 -9.44
C LEU A 159 0.82 11.28 -9.07
N GLN A 160 1.87 12.01 -9.41
CA GLN A 160 2.03 13.42 -9.03
C GLN A 160 0.87 14.26 -9.56
N GLY A 161 0.30 15.10 -8.70
CA GLY A 161 -0.89 15.91 -9.02
C GLY A 161 -2.22 15.13 -9.05
N ARG A 162 -2.21 13.82 -8.79
CA ARG A 162 -3.40 12.94 -8.92
C ARG A 162 -3.75 12.15 -7.67
N VAL A 163 -2.92 12.25 -6.62
CA VAL A 163 -3.08 11.50 -5.35
C VAL A 163 -3.42 12.43 -4.21
N GLU A 164 -4.37 11.98 -3.38
CA GLU A 164 -4.57 12.44 -2.01
C GLU A 164 -4.07 11.38 -1.02
N PHE A 165 -3.45 11.83 0.08
CA PHE A 165 -2.88 10.96 1.10
C PHE A 165 -3.60 11.14 2.44
N ARG A 166 -4.19 10.07 2.96
CA ARG A 166 -4.96 10.08 4.22
C ARG A 166 -4.36 9.13 5.24
N VAL A 167 -4.37 9.55 6.50
CA VAL A 167 -3.93 8.74 7.65
C VAL A 167 -5.15 8.53 8.51
N GLY A 168 -5.45 7.28 8.85
CA GLY A 168 -6.58 6.98 9.74
C GLY A 168 -7.20 5.61 9.50
N ASP A 169 -8.34 5.39 10.13
CA ASP A 169 -9.14 4.18 9.89
C ASP A 169 -9.71 4.18 8.48
N TRP A 170 -9.92 2.99 7.92
CA TRP A 170 -10.44 2.86 6.56
C TRP A 170 -11.84 3.47 6.40
N LEU A 171 -12.67 3.47 7.45
CA LEU A 171 -13.99 4.12 7.43
C LEU A 171 -13.85 5.63 7.21
N GLU A 172 -12.89 6.26 7.89
CA GLU A 172 -12.63 7.70 7.78
C GLU A 172 -11.99 8.03 6.44
N THR A 173 -10.96 7.29 6.05
CA THR A 173 -10.20 7.53 4.82
C THR A 173 -11.02 7.28 3.55
N THR A 174 -12.20 6.65 3.65
CA THR A 174 -13.10 6.36 2.53
C THR A 174 -14.50 6.96 2.69
N ALA A 175 -14.72 7.81 3.70
CA ALA A 175 -16.03 8.35 4.05
C ALA A 175 -16.71 9.12 2.90
N ASP A 176 -15.91 9.77 2.05
CA ASP A 176 -16.36 10.58 0.91
C ASP A 176 -16.46 9.79 -0.42
N ALA A 177 -16.18 8.48 -0.41
CA ALA A 177 -16.19 7.67 -1.61
C ALA A 177 -17.61 7.55 -2.18
N ARG A 178 -17.75 7.87 -3.47
CA ARG A 178 -19.01 7.92 -4.23
C ARG A 178 -19.18 6.69 -5.14
N PRO A 179 -20.38 6.42 -5.66
CA PRO A 179 -20.66 5.29 -6.57
C PRO A 179 -19.74 5.15 -7.79
N VAL A 180 -19.28 6.28 -8.33
CA VAL A 180 -18.38 6.35 -9.49
C VAL A 180 -16.91 6.08 -9.14
N ASN A 181 -16.62 5.80 -7.87
CA ASN A 181 -15.29 5.49 -7.37
C ASN A 181 -15.10 3.99 -7.22
N PHE A 182 -13.85 3.56 -7.19
CA PHE A 182 -13.49 2.16 -6.98
C PHE A 182 -12.75 2.02 -5.65
N LEU A 183 -13.20 1.09 -4.80
CA LEU A 183 -12.62 0.85 -3.49
C LEU A 183 -11.94 -0.53 -3.46
N TYR A 184 -10.60 -0.53 -3.44
CA TYR A 184 -9.83 -1.76 -3.32
C TYR A 184 -9.47 -2.03 -1.86
N MET A 185 -9.98 -3.14 -1.29
CA MET A 185 -9.71 -3.54 0.09
C MET A 185 -9.15 -4.96 0.16
N VAL A 186 -8.18 -5.17 1.05
CA VAL A 186 -7.61 -6.49 1.29
C VAL A 186 -8.11 -6.97 2.65
N ASP A 187 -8.91 -8.03 2.67
CA ASP A 187 -9.66 -8.52 3.84
C ASP A 187 -8.73 -8.96 4.99
N HIS A 188 -8.94 -8.45 6.23
CA HIS A 188 -9.78 -9.06 7.28
C HIS A 188 -11.10 -8.33 7.66
N CYS A 189 -11.42 -7.19 7.02
CA CYS A 189 -12.61 -6.37 7.34
C CYS A 189 -13.75 -6.41 6.31
N ALA A 190 -13.67 -7.17 5.22
CA ALA A 190 -14.56 -7.03 4.07
C ALA A 190 -15.99 -7.58 4.27
N ARG A 191 -16.31 -8.11 5.45
CA ARG A 191 -17.63 -8.70 5.75
C ARG A 191 -18.77 -7.68 5.90
N ALA A 192 -18.52 -6.38 5.76
CA ALA A 192 -19.42 -5.36 6.32
C ALA A 192 -20.08 -4.35 5.36
N LEU A 193 -19.77 -4.26 4.05
CA LEU A 193 -20.33 -3.17 3.22
C LEU A 193 -20.76 -3.58 1.81
N GLY A 194 -22.00 -3.21 1.46
CA GLY A 194 -22.58 -3.27 0.10
C GLY A 194 -22.02 -2.19 -0.82
N ARG A 195 -20.72 -2.22 -1.10
CA ARG A 195 -20.05 -1.37 -2.09
C ARG A 195 -19.34 -2.26 -3.14
N TYR A 196 -18.90 -1.71 -4.27
CA TYR A 196 -18.02 -2.42 -5.21
C TYR A 196 -16.67 -2.65 -4.55
N VAL A 197 -16.55 -3.78 -3.86
CA VAL A 197 -15.36 -4.21 -3.16
C VAL A 197 -14.82 -5.44 -3.87
N LEU A 198 -13.58 -5.37 -4.35
CA LEU A 198 -12.81 -6.58 -4.61
C LEU A 198 -12.20 -7.03 -3.29
N THR A 199 -12.60 -8.22 -2.84
CA THR A 199 -12.11 -8.81 -1.60
C THR A 199 -11.29 -10.05 -1.93
N GLN A 200 -10.14 -10.20 -1.27
CA GLN A 200 -9.33 -11.42 -1.36
C GLN A 200 -9.59 -12.29 -0.14
N SER A 201 -10.35 -13.37 -0.29
CA SER A 201 -10.46 -14.46 0.69
C SER A 201 -9.46 -15.57 0.33
N LYS A 202 -8.98 -16.33 1.33
CA LYS A 202 -7.83 -17.24 1.27
C LYS A 202 -7.80 -18.27 0.13
N ASN A 203 -8.88 -18.49 -0.63
CA ASN A 203 -8.88 -19.32 -1.84
C ASN A 203 -9.96 -18.92 -2.87
N SER A 204 -10.52 -17.71 -2.82
CA SER A 204 -11.54 -17.25 -3.78
C SER A 204 -11.62 -15.73 -3.89
N TRP A 205 -11.93 -15.25 -5.10
CA TRP A 205 -12.21 -13.85 -5.39
C TRP A 205 -13.73 -13.64 -5.35
N ILE A 206 -14.20 -12.74 -4.49
CA ILE A 206 -15.61 -12.38 -4.45
C ILE A 206 -15.73 -11.00 -5.09
N HIS A 207 -16.35 -10.97 -6.28
CA HIS A 207 -16.97 -9.75 -6.79
C HIS A 207 -18.27 -9.54 -6.02
N THR A 208 -18.31 -8.53 -5.16
CA THR A 208 -19.60 -8.01 -4.68
C THR A 208 -19.95 -6.78 -5.50
N SER A 209 -20.83 -6.94 -6.48
CA SER A 209 -21.66 -5.86 -6.98
C SER A 209 -22.92 -5.82 -6.12
N ALA A 210 -23.14 -4.75 -5.38
CA ALA A 210 -24.41 -4.57 -4.67
C ALA A 210 -24.84 -3.11 -4.77
N TRP A 211 -25.76 -2.86 -5.70
CA TRP A 211 -26.78 -1.83 -5.58
C TRP A 211 -28.08 -2.57 -5.30
N HIS A 212 -28.59 -2.48 -4.08
CA HIS A 212 -30.01 -2.64 -3.79
C HIS A 212 -30.40 -1.45 -2.93
N ASP A 213 -31.16 -0.53 -3.52
CA ASP A 213 -31.97 0.42 -2.77
C ASP A 213 -33.01 -0.38 -1.99
N SER A 214 -32.94 -0.30 -0.68
CA SER A 214 -34.12 -0.44 0.15
C SER A 214 -33.89 0.36 1.41
N ALA A 215 -34.39 1.60 1.37
CA ALA A 215 -34.90 2.26 2.55
C ALA A 215 -35.89 1.31 3.27
N GLN A 216 -35.96 1.48 4.59
CA GLN A 216 -36.83 0.78 5.55
C GLN A 216 -36.27 -0.51 6.17
N GLY A 217 -35.96 -0.39 7.46
CA GLY A 217 -36.71 -1.16 8.47
C GLY A 217 -36.31 -2.61 8.71
N GLN A 218 -35.96 -2.85 9.98
CA GLN A 218 -36.06 -4.12 10.69
C GLN A 218 -34.92 -5.14 10.59
N LYS A 219 -34.35 -5.36 11.78
CA LYS A 219 -33.67 -6.57 12.23
C LYS A 219 -34.40 -7.83 11.75
N THR A 220 -33.71 -8.73 11.06
CA THR A 220 -33.94 -10.18 11.20
C THR A 220 -32.74 -10.99 10.70
N ARG A 221 -32.30 -11.92 11.53
CA ARG A 221 -31.42 -13.04 11.18
C ARG A 221 -32.09 -13.87 10.08
N GLN A 222 -31.40 -14.15 8.97
CA GLN A 222 -31.59 -15.42 8.26
C GLN A 222 -30.29 -15.91 7.63
N ARG A 223 -29.87 -17.10 8.07
CA ARG A 223 -28.89 -17.96 7.40
C ARG A 223 -29.49 -18.39 6.06
N ARG A 224 -28.83 -18.07 4.94
CA ARG A 224 -28.93 -18.87 3.72
C ARG A 224 -27.53 -19.18 3.21
N LEU A 225 -27.17 -20.46 3.37
CA LEU A 225 -26.03 -21.09 2.72
C LEU A 225 -26.29 -21.12 1.21
N PHE A 226 -25.48 -20.41 0.43
CA PHE A 226 -25.38 -20.68 -1.00
C PHE A 226 -24.25 -21.68 -1.23
N LYS A 227 -24.59 -22.85 -1.78
CA LYS A 227 -23.65 -23.88 -2.23
C LYS A 227 -22.84 -23.35 -3.43
N PRO A 228 -21.54 -23.67 -3.54
CA PRO A 228 -20.81 -23.44 -4.77
C PRO A 228 -21.18 -24.52 -5.80
N SER A 229 -21.67 -24.11 -6.97
CA SER A 229 -21.87 -25.01 -8.11
C SER A 229 -21.24 -24.41 -9.35
N VAL A 230 -19.98 -24.78 -9.62
CA VAL A 230 -19.46 -24.91 -10.98
C VAL A 230 -18.42 -26.04 -10.96
N HIS A 231 -18.75 -27.18 -11.58
CA HIS A 231 -17.77 -28.17 -12.04
C HIS A 231 -17.28 -27.72 -13.41
N PHE A 232 -15.97 -27.76 -13.64
CA PHE A 232 -15.40 -27.72 -14.98
C PHE A 232 -15.23 -29.16 -15.45
N SER A 233 -15.89 -29.49 -16.56
CA SER A 233 -15.49 -30.59 -17.44
C SER A 233 -14.34 -30.14 -18.33
#